data_AF-A0A1G2YDG3-F1
#
_entry.id   AF-A0A1G2YDG3-F1
#
_cell.length_a   1.000
_cell.length_b   1.000
_cell.length_c   1.000
_cell.angle_alpha   90.00
_cell.angle_beta   90.00
_cell.angle_gamma   90.00
#
_symmetry.space_group_name_H-M   'P 1'
#
loop_
_entity.id
_entity.type
_entity.pdbx_description
1 polymer ?
#
loop_
_entity_poly.entity_id
_entity_poly.type
_entity_poly.pdbx_seq_one_letter_code
_entity_poly.pdbx_strand_id
1 'polypeptide(L)'
;MSKAPPPPEESGEKAPLWIISFADMISLLMAFFVMLQTLATSQSGQVCNAGVGVFDATMTSFRQSINGFGMPNLFGQSSDVSDFPSEKAHWGFDSPEEANPNTKAIDGKEEKIRRIFSQLDSKAKTHKSYLLGRKPQFTVAPINFAPGRFKLNDQAISYLSRLASNLKNSGNLEKTRLYIVGVAPDAKTIKDQWSLSAKRAQACLDYLKSELGQEKANIYSWGSGTGGEWTTTGGPAPKDSQILIAILNPQE
;
A
#
# COMPACT_ATOMS: atom_id res chain seq x y z
N MET A 1 -21.29 -7.52 -103.90
CA MET A 1 -22.25 -6.76 -103.08
C MET A 1 -21.62 -6.55 -101.70
N SER A 2 -21.08 -5.37 -101.44
CA SER A 2 -20.51 -5.00 -100.13
C SER A 2 -21.64 -4.63 -99.17
N LYS A 3 -21.64 -5.24 -97.98
CA LYS A 3 -22.55 -4.88 -96.90
C LYS A 3 -21.93 -3.69 -96.16
N ALA A 4 -22.66 -2.57 -96.09
CA ALA A 4 -22.25 -1.36 -95.41
C ALA A 4 -22.02 -1.61 -93.90
N PRO A 5 -21.03 -0.95 -93.27
CA PRO A 5 -20.82 -1.06 -91.83
C PRO A 5 -21.97 -0.40 -91.04
N PRO A 6 -22.33 -0.91 -89.85
CA PRO A 6 -23.37 -0.34 -89.00
C PRO A 6 -22.98 1.06 -88.48
N PRO A 7 -23.98 1.91 -88.17
CA PRO A 7 -23.78 3.31 -87.77
C PRO A 7 -23.06 3.43 -86.42
N PRO A 8 -22.33 4.54 -86.20
CA PRO A 8 -21.48 4.73 -85.03
C PRO A 8 -22.33 4.79 -83.75
N GLU A 9 -21.99 3.96 -82.76
CA GLU A 9 -22.46 4.13 -81.39
C GLU A 9 -21.99 5.50 -80.90
N GLU A 10 -22.93 6.32 -80.44
CA GLU A 10 -22.62 7.57 -79.76
C GLU A 10 -21.68 7.28 -78.60
N SER A 11 -20.41 7.65 -78.77
CA SER A 11 -19.43 7.58 -77.70
C SER A 11 -19.80 8.63 -76.66
N GLY A 12 -20.74 8.28 -75.80
CA GLY A 12 -20.99 9.00 -74.56
C GLY A 12 -19.64 9.25 -73.89
N GLU A 13 -19.39 10.51 -73.57
CA GLU A 13 -18.11 11.05 -73.11
C GLU A 13 -17.52 10.12 -72.05
N LYS A 14 -16.54 9.30 -72.46
CA LYS A 14 -15.95 8.28 -71.58
C LYS A 14 -15.16 9.03 -70.53
N ALA A 15 -15.75 9.17 -69.36
CA ALA A 15 -15.10 9.81 -68.22
C ALA A 15 -13.71 9.18 -68.03
N PRO A 16 -12.66 10.00 -67.85
CA PRO A 16 -11.30 9.50 -67.78
C PRO A 16 -11.16 8.49 -66.64
N LEU A 17 -10.38 7.42 -66.87
CA LEU A 17 -10.30 6.24 -65.99
C LEU A 17 -10.00 6.57 -64.51
N TRP A 18 -9.29 7.66 -64.24
CA TRP A 18 -8.99 8.11 -62.87
C TRP A 18 -10.23 8.57 -62.11
N ILE A 19 -11.24 9.12 -62.79
CA ILE A 19 -12.52 9.52 -62.19
C ILE A 19 -13.26 8.28 -61.68
N ILE A 20 -13.14 7.15 -62.36
CA ILE A 20 -13.81 5.91 -61.96
C ILE A 20 -13.23 5.41 -60.63
N SER A 21 -11.90 5.36 -60.48
CA SER A 21 -11.27 4.99 -59.20
C SER A 21 -11.50 6.00 -58.08
N PHE A 22 -11.55 7.29 -58.42
CA PHE A 22 -11.84 8.36 -57.46
C PHE A 22 -13.30 8.29 -56.97
N ALA A 23 -14.24 8.07 -57.89
CA ALA A 23 -15.65 7.86 -57.58
C ALA A 23 -15.85 6.60 -56.74
N ASP A 24 -15.13 5.51 -57.04
CA ASP A 24 -15.17 4.27 -56.26
C ASP A 24 -14.68 4.49 -54.81
N MET A 25 -13.54 5.16 -54.62
CA MET A 25 -13.05 5.55 -53.27
C MET A 25 -14.05 6.43 -52.52
N ILE A 26 -14.63 7.45 -53.17
CA ILE A 26 -15.63 8.32 -52.54
C ILE A 26 -16.88 7.52 -52.17
N SER A 27 -17.32 6.59 -53.02
CA SER A 27 -18.50 5.78 -52.77
C SER A 27 -18.29 4.81 -51.61
N LEU A 28 -17.12 4.18 -51.48
CA LEU A 28 -16.76 3.35 -50.34
C LEU A 28 -16.69 4.17 -49.04
N LEU A 29 -16.15 5.38 -49.12
CA LEU A 29 -16.04 6.27 -47.97
C LEU A 29 -17.41 6.81 -47.54
N MET A 30 -18.31 7.11 -48.49
CA MET A 30 -19.70 7.47 -48.20
C MET A 30 -20.47 6.30 -47.59
N ALA A 31 -20.38 5.10 -48.17
CA ALA A 31 -21.02 3.89 -47.63
C ALA A 31 -20.52 3.57 -46.22
N PHE A 32 -19.22 3.75 -45.98
CA PHE A 32 -18.61 3.60 -44.66
C PHE A 32 -19.13 4.64 -43.67
N PHE A 33 -19.26 5.92 -44.05
CA PHE A 33 -19.84 6.94 -43.19
C PHE A 33 -21.33 6.72 -42.90
N VAL A 34 -22.10 6.27 -43.88
CA VAL A 34 -23.51 5.88 -43.68
C VAL A 34 -23.60 4.71 -42.71
N MET A 35 -22.72 3.70 -42.83
CA MET A 35 -22.62 2.61 -41.86
C MET A 35 -22.29 3.12 -40.45
N LEU A 36 -21.28 4.00 -40.30
CA LEU A 36 -20.95 4.61 -39.00
C LEU A 36 -22.12 5.42 -38.43
N GLN A 37 -22.88 6.14 -39.26
CA GLN A 37 -24.06 6.89 -38.85
C GLN A 37 -25.19 5.97 -38.33
N THR A 38 -25.37 4.79 -38.95
CA THR A 38 -26.32 3.79 -38.45
C THR A 38 -25.91 3.17 -37.11
N LEU A 39 -24.61 3.08 -36.83
CA LEU A 39 -24.08 2.60 -35.54
C LEU A 39 -24.06 3.70 -34.45
N ALA A 40 -24.04 4.97 -34.84
CA ALA A 40 -24.04 6.11 -33.91
C ALA A 40 -25.41 6.37 -33.27
N THR A 41 -26.50 5.87 -33.86
CA THR A 41 -27.88 6.16 -33.44
C THR A 41 -28.44 5.21 -32.36
N SER A 42 -27.75 4.12 -32.02
CA SER A 42 -28.09 3.28 -30.86
C SER A 42 -27.43 3.83 -29.59
N GLN A 43 -27.89 4.98 -29.10
CA GLN A 43 -27.46 5.57 -27.82
C GLN A 43 -28.27 5.10 -26.60
N SER A 44 -29.18 4.15 -26.74
CA SER A 44 -30.01 3.70 -25.62
C SER A 44 -30.33 2.22 -25.73
N GLY A 45 -29.87 1.46 -24.74
CA GLY A 45 -30.21 0.06 -24.59
C GLY A 45 -29.14 -0.68 -23.80
N GLN A 46 -29.29 -0.67 -22.48
CA GLN A 46 -28.50 -1.45 -21.53
C GLN A 46 -28.47 -2.93 -21.92
N VAL A 47 -27.48 -3.35 -22.71
CA VAL A 47 -27.18 -4.76 -22.94
C VAL A 47 -25.68 -4.94 -22.93
N CYS A 48 -25.06 -4.53 -21.82
CA CYS A 48 -23.85 -5.10 -21.21
C CYS A 48 -23.57 -4.26 -19.97
N ASN A 49 -23.44 -4.91 -18.82
CA ASN A 49 -23.02 -4.21 -17.60
C ASN A 49 -21.70 -3.47 -17.85
N ALA A 50 -21.63 -2.23 -17.34
CA ALA A 50 -20.55 -1.24 -17.46
C ALA A 50 -20.48 -0.44 -18.78
N GLY A 51 -21.37 0.57 -18.90
CA GLY A 51 -21.05 1.94 -19.36
C GLY A 51 -20.56 2.21 -20.79
N VAL A 52 -20.16 1.20 -21.56
CA VAL A 52 -19.55 1.37 -22.89
C VAL A 52 -20.60 1.04 -23.95
N GLY A 53 -21.00 2.04 -24.74
CA GLY A 53 -21.96 1.85 -25.84
C GLY A 53 -21.42 0.90 -26.91
N VAL A 54 -22.31 0.25 -27.67
CA VAL A 54 -21.96 -0.68 -28.76
C VAL A 54 -20.98 -0.05 -29.74
N PHE A 55 -21.14 1.25 -30.01
CA PHE A 55 -20.25 2.03 -30.86
C PHE A 55 -18.80 2.04 -30.35
N ASP A 56 -18.61 2.22 -29.04
CA ASP A 56 -17.29 2.38 -28.45
C ASP A 56 -16.55 1.03 -28.36
N ALA A 57 -17.28 -0.07 -28.14
CA ALA A 57 -16.77 -1.43 -28.28
C ALA A 57 -16.37 -1.78 -29.73
N THR A 58 -17.15 -1.32 -30.72
CA THR A 58 -16.78 -1.52 -32.14
C THR A 58 -15.59 -0.66 -32.56
N MET A 59 -15.47 0.56 -32.04
CA MET A 59 -14.38 1.47 -32.39
C MET A 59 -13.04 1.01 -31.78
N THR A 60 -13.07 0.49 -30.56
CA THR A 60 -11.89 -0.10 -29.90
C THR A 60 -11.41 -1.35 -30.62
N SER A 61 -12.31 -2.27 -31.02
CA SER A 61 -11.95 -3.47 -31.78
C SER A 61 -11.46 -3.16 -33.20
N PHE A 62 -12.01 -2.15 -33.86
CA PHE A 62 -11.51 -1.66 -35.15
C PHE A 62 -10.09 -1.08 -35.04
N ARG A 63 -9.85 -0.23 -34.02
CA ARG A 63 -8.51 0.30 -33.73
C ARG A 63 -7.50 -0.82 -33.43
N GLN A 64 -7.90 -1.81 -32.64
CA GLN A 64 -7.07 -2.99 -32.34
C GLN A 64 -6.68 -3.75 -33.63
N SER A 65 -7.61 -3.89 -34.57
CA SER A 65 -7.38 -4.62 -35.82
C SER A 65 -6.45 -3.87 -36.78
N ILE A 66 -6.54 -2.54 -36.83
CA ILE A 66 -5.65 -1.70 -37.67
C ILE A 66 -4.24 -1.61 -37.09
N ASN A 67 -4.08 -1.67 -35.76
CA ASN A 67 -2.76 -1.73 -35.14
C ASN A 67 -1.94 -2.95 -35.62
N GLY A 68 -2.61 -4.05 -36.01
CA GLY A 68 -1.98 -5.24 -36.59
C GLY A 68 -1.44 -5.05 -38.03
N PHE A 69 -1.85 -3.98 -38.73
CA PHE A 69 -1.41 -3.68 -40.10
C PHE A 69 -0.15 -2.78 -40.17
N GLY A 70 0.54 -2.57 -39.06
CA GLY A 70 1.85 -1.90 -39.06
C GLY A 70 1.81 -0.38 -39.17
N MET A 71 0.66 0.25 -38.93
CA MET A 71 0.52 1.71 -38.82
C MET A 71 0.14 2.14 -37.39
N PRO A 72 1.06 2.01 -36.42
CA PRO A 72 0.76 2.17 -34.99
C PRO A 72 0.39 3.60 -34.55
N ASN A 73 0.49 4.60 -35.42
CA ASN A 73 0.29 6.02 -35.07
C ASN A 73 -0.73 6.77 -35.96
N LEU A 74 -1.49 6.09 -36.83
CA LEU A 74 -2.38 6.78 -37.78
C LEU A 74 -3.57 7.50 -37.11
N PHE A 75 -3.90 7.11 -35.87
CA PHE A 75 -4.89 7.78 -35.03
C PHE A 75 -4.32 8.34 -33.70
N GLY A 76 -3.00 8.56 -33.65
CA GLY A 76 -2.30 9.02 -32.44
C GLY A 76 -2.04 7.89 -31.43
N GLN A 77 -0.76 7.67 -31.11
CA GLN A 77 -0.32 7.00 -29.89
C GLN A 77 -0.78 7.87 -28.69
N SER A 78 -1.22 7.37 -27.53
CA SER A 78 -1.07 6.05 -26.92
C SER A 78 -2.04 5.93 -25.74
N SER A 79 -2.23 4.70 -25.29
CA SER A 79 -2.45 4.30 -23.89
C SER A 79 -3.68 4.82 -23.16
N ASP A 80 -4.64 3.90 -23.00
CA ASP A 80 -5.33 3.65 -21.74
C ASP A 80 -6.17 4.83 -21.20
N VAL A 81 -7.27 5.13 -21.88
CA VAL A 81 -8.37 5.91 -21.30
C VAL A 81 -9.44 4.93 -20.85
N SER A 82 -9.27 4.40 -19.64
CA SER A 82 -10.40 3.98 -18.82
C SER A 82 -11.34 5.20 -18.68
N ASP A 83 -12.49 5.12 -19.34
CA ASP A 83 -13.52 6.16 -19.37
C ASP A 83 -14.11 6.32 -17.96
N PHE A 84 -13.55 7.25 -17.18
CA PHE A 84 -14.21 7.82 -16.01
C PHE A 84 -15.07 8.99 -16.51
N PRO A 85 -16.28 9.21 -15.96
CA PRO A 85 -17.09 10.36 -16.35
C PRO A 85 -16.38 11.63 -15.90
N SER A 86 -15.71 12.31 -16.84
CA SER A 86 -15.19 13.65 -16.63
C SER A 86 -16.08 14.63 -17.40
N GLU A 87 -16.83 15.46 -16.67
CA GLU A 87 -17.23 16.78 -17.19
C GLU A 87 -15.97 17.44 -17.77
N LYS A 88 -15.99 17.78 -19.06
CA LYS A 88 -14.89 18.51 -19.67
C LYS A 88 -14.84 19.88 -19.01
N ALA A 89 -13.91 20.07 -18.08
CA ALA A 89 -13.64 21.38 -17.51
C ALA A 89 -13.13 22.30 -18.62
N HIS A 90 -13.92 23.30 -18.98
CA HIS A 90 -13.48 24.39 -19.83
C HIS A 90 -12.46 25.22 -19.03
N TRP A 91 -11.22 25.29 -19.49
CA TRP A 91 -10.20 26.16 -18.90
C TRP A 91 -10.35 27.56 -19.48
N GLY A 92 -10.77 28.52 -18.65
CA GLY A 92 -10.59 29.93 -18.96
C GLY A 92 -9.11 30.26 -18.89
N PHE A 93 -8.50 30.61 -20.02
CA PHE A 93 -7.23 31.34 -19.99
C PHE A 93 -7.56 32.78 -19.61
N ASP A 94 -7.65 33.06 -18.32
CA ASP A 94 -7.66 34.44 -17.85
C ASP A 94 -6.23 34.99 -17.96
N SER A 95 -6.13 36.17 -18.57
CA SER A 95 -4.88 36.91 -18.71
C SER A 95 -4.24 37.13 -17.32
N PRO A 96 -2.90 37.18 -17.18
CA PRO A 96 -2.19 37.04 -15.90
C PRO A 96 -2.48 38.11 -14.82
N GLU A 97 -3.25 39.15 -15.15
CA GLU A 97 -3.44 40.32 -14.28
C GLU A 97 -4.70 40.27 -13.40
N GLU A 98 -5.63 39.32 -13.59
CA GLU A 98 -6.89 39.27 -12.82
C GLU A 98 -7.18 37.90 -12.17
N ALA A 99 -6.16 37.11 -11.85
CA ALA A 99 -6.35 35.82 -11.20
C ALA A 99 -6.76 35.96 -9.72
N ASN A 100 -8.07 36.03 -9.46
CA ASN A 100 -8.66 35.92 -8.13
C ASN A 100 -8.27 34.55 -7.52
N PRO A 101 -7.65 34.48 -6.32
CA PRO A 101 -7.13 33.22 -5.77
C PRO A 101 -8.20 32.15 -5.49
N ASN A 102 -9.48 32.53 -5.54
CA ASN A 102 -10.62 31.63 -5.30
C ASN A 102 -11.24 31.02 -6.58
N THR A 103 -10.80 31.41 -7.79
CA THR A 103 -11.33 30.88 -9.06
C THR A 103 -10.36 29.95 -9.79
N LYS A 104 -9.26 29.53 -9.16
CA LYS A 104 -8.45 28.43 -9.72
C LYS A 104 -9.34 27.21 -9.84
N ALA A 105 -9.69 26.84 -11.08
CA ALA A 105 -10.32 25.57 -11.38
C ALA A 105 -9.36 24.47 -10.87
N ILE A 106 -9.70 23.89 -9.72
CA ILE A 106 -8.91 22.82 -9.12
C ILE A 106 -9.15 21.59 -9.99
N ASP A 107 -8.10 21.10 -10.66
CA ASP A 107 -8.16 19.87 -11.43
C ASP A 107 -8.77 18.76 -10.56
N GLY A 108 -9.81 18.09 -11.06
CA GLY A 108 -10.47 17.00 -10.33
C GLY A 108 -9.53 15.87 -9.95
N LYS A 109 -8.44 15.67 -10.71
CA LYS A 109 -7.36 14.73 -10.36
C LYS A 109 -6.54 15.25 -9.18
N GLU A 110 -6.21 16.53 -9.16
CA GLU A 110 -5.47 17.18 -8.08
C GLU A 110 -6.28 17.23 -6.77
N GLU A 111 -7.59 17.49 -6.84
CA GLU A 111 -8.48 17.44 -5.67
C GLU A 111 -8.66 16.01 -5.14
N LYS A 112 -8.70 15.00 -6.01
CA LYS A 112 -8.68 13.58 -5.58
C LYS A 112 -7.38 13.25 -4.86
N ILE A 113 -6.23 13.66 -5.40
CA ILE A 113 -4.92 13.46 -4.76
C ILE A 113 -4.88 14.18 -3.42
N ARG A 114 -5.35 15.44 -3.36
CA ARG A 114 -5.41 16.23 -2.12
C ARG A 114 -6.29 15.58 -1.06
N ARG A 115 -7.44 15.02 -1.44
CA ARG A 115 -8.34 14.28 -0.52
C ARG A 115 -7.71 12.99 -0.04
N ILE A 116 -7.03 12.24 -0.90
CA ILE A 116 -6.30 11.04 -0.50
C ILE A 116 -5.18 11.41 0.48
N PHE A 117 -4.42 12.46 0.19
CA PHE A 117 -3.37 12.94 1.08
C PHE A 117 -3.92 13.49 2.40
N SER A 118 -5.08 14.16 2.43
CA SER A 118 -5.67 14.63 3.68
C SER A 118 -6.27 13.49 4.52
N GLN A 119 -6.84 12.47 3.86
CA GLN A 119 -7.26 11.24 4.53
C GLN A 119 -6.06 10.44 5.05
N LEU A 120 -4.97 10.39 4.28
CA LEU A 120 -3.72 9.79 4.73
C LEU A 120 -3.16 10.59 5.90
N ASP A 121 -3.05 11.91 5.82
CA ASP A 121 -2.51 12.73 6.91
C ASP A 121 -3.38 12.67 8.18
N SER A 122 -4.71 12.61 8.06
CA SER A 122 -5.58 12.40 9.22
C SER A 122 -5.46 11.02 9.85
N LYS A 123 -5.22 9.97 9.04
CA LYS A 123 -5.01 8.59 9.53
C LYS A 123 -3.55 8.29 9.94
N ALA A 124 -2.61 8.98 9.31
CA ALA A 124 -1.15 8.86 9.46
C ALA A 124 -0.57 10.00 10.29
N LYS A 125 -1.41 10.88 10.86
CA LYS A 125 -1.19 11.46 12.18
C LYS A 125 -1.07 10.30 13.17
N THR A 126 0.04 9.60 13.08
CA THR A 126 0.64 8.89 14.19
C THR A 126 0.60 9.90 15.31
N HIS A 127 -0.20 9.60 16.33
CA HIS A 127 0.00 10.24 17.61
C HIS A 127 1.51 10.10 17.86
N LYS A 128 2.25 11.22 17.82
CA LYS A 128 3.58 11.25 18.45
C LYS A 128 3.29 10.63 19.79
N SER A 129 3.89 9.47 20.06
CA SER A 129 3.69 8.84 21.35
C SER A 129 4.21 9.88 22.34
N TYR A 130 3.29 10.64 22.93
CA TYR A 130 3.53 11.39 24.15
C TYR A 130 3.63 10.35 25.27
N LEU A 131 4.50 9.35 25.09
CA LEU A 131 5.36 8.89 26.14
C LEU A 131 6.22 10.12 26.51
N LEU A 132 5.59 11.12 27.12
CA LEU A 132 6.22 12.02 28.06
C LEU A 132 6.95 11.07 29.00
N GLY A 133 8.25 10.96 28.75
CA GLY A 133 9.03 9.78 29.06
C GLY A 133 8.92 9.46 30.53
N ARG A 134 8.12 8.43 30.85
CA ARG A 134 8.52 7.53 31.93
C ARG A 134 9.87 7.03 31.46
N LYS A 135 10.98 7.60 31.93
CA LYS A 135 12.32 7.05 31.70
C LYS A 135 12.29 5.68 32.37
N PRO A 136 12.12 4.58 31.61
CA PRO A 136 12.05 3.28 32.24
C PRO A 136 13.41 3.07 32.89
N GLN A 137 13.42 2.73 34.18
CA GLN A 137 14.68 2.33 34.78
C GLN A 137 14.97 0.92 34.29
N PHE A 138 15.87 0.83 33.32
CA PHE A 138 16.37 -0.44 32.83
C PHE A 138 17.44 -0.93 33.78
N THR A 139 17.21 -2.09 34.38
CA THR A 139 18.22 -2.79 35.17
C THR A 139 18.58 -4.06 34.42
N VAL A 140 19.86 -4.21 34.15
CA VAL A 140 20.42 -5.43 33.61
C VAL A 140 20.46 -6.44 34.75
N ALA A 141 19.74 -7.55 34.60
CA ALA A 141 19.80 -8.60 35.59
C ALA A 141 21.03 -9.49 35.29
N PRO A 142 21.91 -9.76 36.27
CA PRO A 142 23.01 -10.69 36.11
C PRO A 142 22.51 -12.15 36.18
N ILE A 143 21.53 -12.48 35.33
CA ILE A 143 20.88 -13.78 35.29
C ILE A 143 21.34 -14.51 34.03
N ASN A 144 21.98 -15.65 34.25
CA ASN A 144 22.49 -16.52 33.20
C ASN A 144 21.85 -17.90 33.34
N PHE A 145 21.50 -18.51 32.21
CA PHE A 145 21.00 -19.87 32.12
C PHE A 145 22.04 -20.78 31.49
N ALA A 146 21.98 -22.07 31.83
CA ALA A 146 22.72 -23.08 31.10
C ALA A 146 22.26 -23.14 29.63
N PRO A 147 23.15 -23.49 28.68
CA PRO A 147 22.82 -23.51 27.25
C PRO A 147 21.58 -24.35 26.94
N GLY A 148 20.64 -23.77 26.20
CA GLY A 148 19.38 -24.43 25.83
C GLY A 148 18.38 -24.66 26.98
N ARG A 149 18.69 -24.22 28.20
CA ARG A 149 17.82 -24.37 29.37
C ARG A 149 17.20 -23.04 29.79
N PHE A 150 16.10 -23.15 30.53
CA PHE A 150 15.31 -22.02 31.06
C PHE A 150 15.07 -22.14 32.57
N LYS A 151 15.68 -23.12 33.24
CA LYS A 151 15.57 -23.29 34.70
C LYS A 151 16.50 -22.30 35.40
N LEU A 152 15.95 -21.56 36.37
CA LEU A 152 16.70 -20.60 37.18
C LEU A 152 17.78 -21.30 38.01
N ASN A 153 18.94 -20.66 38.13
CA ASN A 153 20.02 -21.06 39.03
C ASN A 153 19.88 -20.36 40.39
N ASP A 154 20.64 -20.82 41.38
CA ASP A 154 20.54 -20.29 42.76
C ASP A 154 20.95 -18.81 42.84
N GLN A 155 21.87 -18.37 41.98
CA GLN A 155 22.28 -16.97 41.87
C GLN A 155 21.13 -16.07 41.35
N ALA A 156 20.42 -16.51 40.31
CA ALA A 156 19.26 -15.79 39.79
C ALA A 156 18.12 -15.76 40.81
N ILE A 157 17.87 -16.87 41.51
CA ILE A 157 16.87 -16.95 42.59
C ILE A 157 17.21 -15.93 43.69
N SER A 158 18.47 -15.86 44.12
CA SER A 158 18.94 -14.91 45.13
C SER A 158 18.84 -13.44 44.67
N TYR A 159 19.08 -13.17 43.39
CA TYR A 159 18.91 -11.83 42.82
C TYR A 159 17.43 -11.44 42.74
N LEU A 160 16.59 -12.33 42.22
CA LEU A 160 15.15 -12.10 42.07
C LEU A 160 14.45 -11.96 43.43
N SER A 161 14.86 -12.71 44.46
CA SER A 161 14.31 -12.56 45.81
C SER A 161 14.65 -11.19 46.41
N ARG A 162 15.90 -10.73 46.26
CA ARG A 162 16.30 -9.38 46.68
C ARG A 162 15.52 -8.30 45.93
N LEU A 163 15.34 -8.46 44.63
CA LEU A 163 14.55 -7.55 43.81
C LEU A 163 13.09 -7.53 44.26
N ALA A 164 12.49 -8.69 44.54
CA ALA A 164 11.13 -8.79 45.06
C ALA A 164 10.99 -8.10 46.44
N SER A 165 11.94 -8.29 47.36
CA SER A 165 11.95 -7.60 48.65
C SER A 165 12.03 -6.08 48.49
N ASN A 166 12.89 -5.58 47.59
CA ASN A 166 13.01 -4.15 47.31
C ASN A 166 11.72 -3.57 46.74
N LEU A 167 11.04 -4.30 45.85
CA LEU A 167 9.75 -3.89 45.29
C LEU A 167 8.62 -3.93 46.32
N LYS A 168 8.62 -4.88 47.27
CA LYS A 168 7.66 -4.89 48.39
C LYS A 168 7.84 -3.67 49.29
N ASN A 169 9.08 -3.31 49.58
CA ASN A 169 9.41 -2.18 50.45
C ASN A 169 9.08 -0.82 49.84
N SER A 170 8.99 -0.69 48.52
CA SER A 170 8.64 0.57 47.86
C SER A 170 7.14 0.91 47.93
N GLY A 171 6.29 -0.01 48.39
CA GLY A 171 4.88 0.24 48.74
C GLY A 171 3.92 0.48 47.58
N ASN A 172 4.39 0.55 46.33
CA ASN A 172 3.57 0.97 45.17
C ASN A 172 3.46 -0.12 44.08
N LEU A 173 3.38 -1.39 44.49
CA LEU A 173 3.39 -2.57 43.61
C LEU A 173 2.27 -2.56 42.56
N GLU A 174 1.05 -2.15 42.94
CA GLU A 174 -0.11 -2.16 42.05
C GLU A 174 0.04 -1.17 40.88
N LYS A 175 0.74 -0.05 41.11
CA LYS A 175 0.96 0.97 40.08
C LYS A 175 2.26 0.77 39.29
N THR A 176 3.17 -0.03 39.81
CA THR A 176 4.47 -0.31 39.19
C THR A 176 4.32 -1.38 38.12
N ARG A 177 4.78 -1.08 36.90
CA ARG A 177 4.79 -2.05 35.79
C ARG A 177 6.19 -2.59 35.61
N LEU A 178 6.33 -3.90 35.65
CA LEU A 178 7.60 -4.60 35.47
C LEU A 178 7.58 -5.33 34.12
N TYR A 179 8.60 -5.14 33.30
CA TYR A 179 8.76 -5.87 32.04
C TYR A 179 10.04 -6.71 32.09
N ILE A 180 9.91 -8.00 31.83
CA ILE A 180 11.00 -8.96 31.82
C ILE A 180 11.23 -9.38 30.37
N VAL A 181 12.44 -9.12 29.89
CA VAL A 181 12.87 -9.43 28.53
C VAL A 181 13.85 -10.59 28.59
N GLY A 182 13.50 -11.71 27.95
CA GLY A 182 14.43 -12.82 27.80
C GLY A 182 15.23 -12.74 26.51
N VAL A 183 16.48 -13.18 26.57
CA VAL A 183 17.39 -13.33 25.42
C VAL A 183 17.99 -14.75 25.42
N ALA A 184 18.08 -15.33 24.25
CA ALA A 184 18.58 -16.69 24.03
C ALA A 184 19.41 -16.79 22.75
N PRO A 185 20.62 -16.20 22.71
CA PRO A 185 21.50 -16.29 21.55
C PRO A 185 22.09 -17.69 21.37
N ASP A 186 22.04 -18.52 22.41
CA ASP A 186 22.61 -19.87 22.50
C ASP A 186 21.74 -20.96 21.85
N ALA A 187 20.52 -20.65 21.42
CA ALA A 187 19.67 -21.61 20.72
C ALA A 187 20.08 -21.78 19.25
N LYS A 188 20.01 -23.03 18.76
CA LYS A 188 20.53 -23.46 17.45
C LYS A 188 19.74 -22.91 16.26
N THR A 189 18.43 -22.72 16.41
CA THR A 189 17.53 -22.30 15.34
C THR A 189 16.78 -21.03 15.74
N ILE A 190 16.49 -20.14 14.80
CA ILE A 190 15.76 -18.88 15.05
C ILE A 190 14.44 -19.14 15.79
N LYS A 191 13.67 -20.14 15.35
CA LYS A 191 12.42 -20.55 16.02
C LYS A 191 12.65 -20.93 17.49
N ASP A 192 13.73 -21.65 17.76
CA ASP A 192 14.09 -22.07 19.11
C ASP A 192 14.52 -20.88 19.97
N GLN A 193 15.25 -19.91 19.39
CA GLN A 193 15.66 -18.67 20.08
C GLN A 193 14.46 -17.88 20.60
N TRP A 194 13.43 -17.69 19.77
CA TRP A 194 12.18 -17.03 20.20
C TRP A 194 11.46 -17.82 21.30
N SER A 195 11.36 -19.14 21.15
CA SER A 195 10.69 -19.98 22.15
C SER A 195 11.45 -20.04 23.48
N LEU A 196 12.79 -20.14 23.44
CA LEU A 196 13.63 -20.28 24.62
C LEU A 196 13.74 -18.97 25.38
N SER A 197 13.88 -17.84 24.67
CA SER A 197 13.87 -16.51 25.28
C SER A 197 12.55 -16.23 26.00
N ALA A 198 11.41 -16.58 25.39
CA ALA A 198 10.10 -16.46 26.04
C ALA A 198 9.99 -17.35 27.29
N LYS A 199 10.42 -18.62 27.22
CA LYS A 199 10.44 -19.54 28.37
C LYS A 199 11.33 -19.05 29.51
N ARG A 200 12.48 -18.47 29.21
CA ARG A 200 13.38 -17.87 30.22
C ARG A 200 12.74 -16.67 30.91
N ALA A 201 12.14 -15.76 30.15
CA ALA A 201 11.43 -14.62 30.70
C ALA A 201 10.24 -15.07 31.57
N GLN A 202 9.52 -16.11 31.13
CA GLN A 202 8.41 -16.70 31.87
C GLN A 202 8.87 -17.34 33.18
N ALA A 203 10.00 -18.07 33.20
CA ALA A 203 10.51 -18.65 34.44
C ALA A 203 10.82 -17.59 35.51
N CYS A 204 11.38 -16.45 35.11
CA CYS A 204 11.58 -15.30 36.00
C CYS A 204 10.24 -14.69 36.46
N LEU A 205 9.26 -14.58 35.55
CA LEU A 205 7.92 -14.07 35.83
C LEU A 205 7.22 -14.94 36.88
N ASP A 206 7.23 -16.25 36.70
CA ASP A 206 6.55 -17.21 37.58
C ASP A 206 7.13 -17.14 39.00
N TYR A 207 8.46 -17.05 39.11
CA TYR A 207 9.14 -16.88 40.39
C TYR A 207 8.82 -15.53 41.06
N LEU A 208 8.82 -14.44 40.30
CA LEU A 208 8.48 -13.12 40.86
C LEU A 208 7.01 -13.06 41.29
N LYS A 209 6.10 -13.69 40.54
CA LYS A 209 4.68 -13.78 40.91
C LYS A 209 4.47 -14.60 42.17
N SER A 210 5.19 -15.71 42.37
CA SER A 210 5.10 -16.48 43.61
C SER A 210 5.59 -15.69 44.82
N GLU A 211 6.63 -14.87 44.64
CA GLU A 211 7.16 -14.02 45.72
C GLU A 211 6.28 -12.80 46.01
N LEU A 212 5.82 -12.08 44.99
CA LEU A 212 5.09 -10.81 45.12
C LEU A 212 3.59 -10.99 45.38
N GLY A 213 3.04 -12.18 45.09
CA GLY A 213 1.61 -12.46 45.14
C GLY A 213 0.93 -12.15 43.80
N GLN A 214 0.18 -13.12 43.26
CA GLN A 214 -0.33 -13.10 41.88
C GLN A 214 -1.24 -11.91 41.53
N GLU A 215 -1.98 -11.36 42.50
CA GLU A 215 -3.01 -10.35 42.24
C GLU A 215 -2.51 -8.91 42.27
N LYS A 216 -1.33 -8.64 42.86
CA LYS A 216 -0.89 -7.27 43.17
C LYS A 216 0.15 -6.71 42.21
N ALA A 217 0.74 -7.55 41.36
CA ALA A 217 1.92 -7.16 40.59
C ALA A 217 1.64 -7.16 39.08
N ASN A 218 1.76 -5.98 38.46
CA ASN A 218 1.68 -5.80 37.02
C ASN A 218 3.00 -6.18 36.34
N ILE A 219 3.26 -7.50 36.26
CA ILE A 219 4.49 -8.05 35.69
C ILE A 219 4.19 -8.69 34.33
N TYR A 220 4.95 -8.28 33.32
CA TYR A 220 4.86 -8.76 31.94
C TYR A 220 6.18 -9.42 31.55
N SER A 221 6.11 -10.46 30.70
CA SER A 221 7.28 -11.14 30.17
C SER A 221 7.20 -11.25 28.65
N TRP A 222 8.33 -11.02 27.97
CA TRP A 222 8.44 -11.25 26.53
C TRP A 222 9.78 -11.90 26.17
N GLY A 223 9.84 -12.61 25.04
CA GLY A 223 11.07 -13.15 24.46
C GLY A 223 11.54 -12.30 23.28
N SER A 224 12.84 -12.04 23.21
CA SER A 224 13.46 -11.21 22.15
C SER A 224 14.38 -12.00 21.21
N GLY A 225 14.35 -13.34 21.26
CA GLY A 225 15.25 -14.16 20.46
C GLY A 225 16.71 -13.89 20.80
N THR A 226 17.48 -13.33 19.87
CA THR A 226 18.89 -12.95 20.07
C THR A 226 19.08 -11.60 20.76
N GLY A 227 18.01 -10.83 21.01
CA GLY A 227 18.05 -9.54 21.71
C GLY A 227 18.14 -8.33 20.78
N GLY A 228 18.56 -8.52 19.52
CA GLY A 228 18.64 -7.45 18.52
C GLY A 228 19.45 -6.25 19.01
N GLU A 229 18.90 -5.05 18.81
CA GLU A 229 19.53 -3.77 19.16
C GLU A 229 19.72 -3.56 20.68
N TRP A 230 19.05 -4.35 21.52
CA TRP A 230 19.18 -4.26 22.98
C TRP A 230 20.52 -4.81 23.48
N THR A 231 21.11 -5.76 22.73
CA THR A 231 22.37 -6.46 23.03
C THR A 231 23.54 -6.04 22.14
N THR A 232 23.32 -5.11 21.20
CA THR A 232 24.40 -4.57 20.34
C THR A 232 25.35 -3.67 21.13
N THR A 233 26.56 -3.46 20.61
CA THR A 233 27.53 -2.51 21.16
C THR A 233 26.93 -1.10 21.23
N GLY A 234 26.53 -0.66 22.43
CA GLY A 234 25.83 0.61 22.68
C GLY A 234 24.41 0.46 23.26
N GLY A 235 23.87 -0.75 23.28
CA GLY A 235 22.58 -1.07 23.90
C GLY A 235 22.63 -1.10 25.43
N PRO A 236 21.46 -1.02 26.10
CA PRO A 236 21.38 -1.03 27.57
C PRO A 236 21.79 -2.37 28.21
N ALA A 237 21.95 -3.45 27.43
CA ALA A 237 22.31 -4.78 27.91
C ALA A 237 23.79 -5.15 27.61
N PRO A 238 24.57 -5.59 28.61
CA PRO A 238 25.82 -6.32 28.39
C PRO A 238 25.54 -7.61 27.61
N LYS A 239 26.48 -7.99 26.74
CA LYS A 239 26.38 -9.20 25.90
C LYS A 239 26.15 -10.50 26.68
N ASP A 240 26.53 -10.51 27.96
CA ASP A 240 26.49 -11.71 28.80
C ASP A 240 25.16 -11.86 29.56
N SER A 241 24.33 -10.82 29.63
CA SER A 241 23.06 -10.90 30.35
C SER A 241 21.98 -11.50 29.45
N GLN A 242 21.31 -12.53 29.95
CA GLN A 242 20.22 -13.20 29.23
C GLN A 242 18.83 -12.70 29.63
N ILE A 243 18.74 -11.81 30.64
CA ILE A 243 17.48 -11.22 31.12
C ILE A 243 17.64 -9.73 31.36
N LEU A 244 16.74 -8.92 30.79
CA LEU A 244 16.61 -7.51 31.13
C LEU A 244 15.31 -7.27 31.90
N ILE A 245 15.38 -6.40 32.91
CA ILE A 245 14.22 -6.01 33.70
C ILE A 245 14.04 -4.50 33.57
N ALA A 246 12.90 -4.07 33.05
CA ALA A 246 12.52 -2.67 33.00
C ALA A 246 11.44 -2.39 34.03
N ILE A 247 11.68 -1.37 34.87
CA ILE A 247 10.75 -0.94 35.92
C ILE A 247 10.16 0.40 35.50
N LEU A 248 8.83 0.44 35.37
CA LEU A 248 8.08 1.66 35.11
C LEU A 248 7.26 2.01 36.34
N ASN A 249 7.79 2.95 37.12
CA ASN A 249 7.07 3.52 38.24
C ASN A 249 5.94 4.45 37.73
N PRO A 250 4.84 4.60 38.47
CA PRO A 250 3.92 5.71 38.27
C PRO A 250 4.65 7.04 38.52
N GLN A 251 4.28 8.10 37.81
CA GLN A 251 4.69 9.46 38.20
C GLN A 251 3.98 9.79 39.52
N GLU A 252 4.67 10.45 40.44
CA GLU A 252 4.03 11.12 41.58
C GLU A 252 3.08 12.21 41.10
#